data_AF-A0A2N1PPA7-F1
#
_entry.id   AF-A0A2N1PPA7-F1
#
_cell.length_a   1.000
_cell.length_b   1.000
_cell.length_c   1.000
_cell.angle_alpha   90.00
_cell.angle_beta   90.00
_cell.angle_gamma   90.00
#
_symmetry.space_group_name_H-M   'P 1'
#
loop_
_entity.id
_entity.type
_entity.pdbx_description
1 polymer ?
#
loop_
_entity_poly.entity_id
_entity_poly.type
_entity_poly.pdbx_seq_one_letter_code
_entity_poly.pdbx_strand_id
1 'polypeptide(L)'
;MKGLTHFMSGVALASFFPAAVKMAAATRTGIPEADASFILVLGGLYGIMPDTLDFKMGQFFSVAERQVDCDPNNPDAAKMARQIGEAMDEAAETGKYVRAQLYPIQLGSHYWRQYMIKFDSQTNEVVVVLNEVVGTNQIPFLGTEPERDRVGKYKLKKASLRDAHGRPSIVDIMSGPQYGFRPAEDGTVAVEFLPWHRTWSHSYVLGLILALPWTLIAMAMGWPHAWLYSLIAFLGFAIHITEDLTGHMGGSLIWPFDSTRYDGLSWFRASNPHANFTVDFMAFVIIIRNLMVYSTPAGAAGEAMTLMPWYLYYLYFMVVPLAVYHTIAWTLKEGTSAKGGELSAAAALMAAELSAASQNSETPEEEADIRREEMEFEASEI
;
A
#
# COMPACT_ATOMS: atom_id res chain seq x y z
N MET A 1 2.31 6.05 -2.58
CA MET A 1 3.73 5.84 -2.16
C MET A 1 3.77 5.86 -0.64
N LYS A 2 4.90 6.05 0.05
CA LYS A 2 4.89 6.31 1.51
C LYS A 2 4.65 7.80 1.77
N GLY A 3 4.21 8.12 2.99
CA GLY A 3 3.89 9.51 3.38
C GLY A 3 5.05 10.50 3.23
N LEU A 4 6.31 10.08 3.47
CA LEU A 4 7.47 10.95 3.24
C LEU A 4 7.58 11.37 1.76
N THR A 5 7.32 10.46 0.84
CA THR A 5 7.38 10.73 -0.60
C THR A 5 6.36 11.75 -1.03
N HIS A 6 5.12 11.60 -0.58
CA HIS A 6 4.08 12.58 -0.86
C HIS A 6 4.38 13.96 -0.26
N PHE A 7 4.94 14.00 0.95
CA PHE A 7 5.43 15.25 1.54
C PHE A 7 6.50 15.91 0.66
N MET A 8 7.54 15.16 0.31
CA MET A 8 8.68 15.65 -0.47
C MET A 8 8.24 16.14 -1.85
N SER A 9 7.36 15.41 -2.52
CA SER A 9 6.79 15.81 -3.80
C SER A 9 5.95 17.07 -3.71
N GLY A 10 5.17 17.24 -2.64
CA GLY A 10 4.44 18.48 -2.36
C GLY A 10 5.37 19.69 -2.19
N VAL A 11 6.47 19.53 -1.44
CA VAL A 11 7.49 20.59 -1.28
C VAL A 11 8.21 20.87 -2.60
N ALA A 12 8.57 19.83 -3.35
CA ALA A 12 9.23 19.97 -4.65
C ALA A 12 8.34 20.71 -5.65
N LEU A 13 7.05 20.38 -5.72
CA LEU A 13 6.10 21.07 -6.56
C LEU A 13 5.98 22.55 -6.17
N ALA A 14 5.91 22.85 -4.86
CA ALA A 14 5.87 24.22 -4.38
C ALA A 14 7.13 25.02 -4.74
N SER A 15 8.29 24.36 -4.79
CA SER A 15 9.56 25.01 -5.12
C SER A 15 9.65 25.49 -6.57
N PHE A 16 8.80 25.00 -7.49
CA PHE A 16 8.75 25.51 -8.87
C PHE A 16 8.17 26.93 -8.96
N PHE A 17 7.57 27.45 -7.88
CA PHE A 17 7.01 28.80 -7.83
C PHE A 17 8.04 29.76 -7.24
N PRO A 18 8.67 30.64 -8.06
CA PRO A 18 9.73 31.53 -7.56
C PRO A 18 9.26 32.42 -6.40
N ALA A 19 8.01 32.90 -6.48
CA ALA A 19 7.41 33.68 -5.40
C ALA A 19 7.31 32.90 -4.08
N ALA A 20 6.92 31.62 -4.11
CA ALA A 20 6.84 30.79 -2.92
C ALA A 20 8.22 30.55 -2.29
N VAL A 21 9.24 30.33 -3.13
CA VAL A 21 10.62 30.15 -2.66
C VAL A 21 11.17 31.43 -2.02
N LYS A 22 10.95 32.59 -2.65
CA LYS A 22 11.38 33.88 -2.08
C LYS A 22 10.67 34.18 -0.77
N MET A 23 9.35 33.97 -0.70
CA MET A 23 8.56 34.16 0.53
C MET A 23 9.06 33.27 1.68
N ALA A 24 9.46 32.04 1.37
CA ALA A 24 9.99 31.11 2.36
C ALA A 24 11.42 31.43 2.83
N ALA A 25 12.15 32.29 2.10
CA ALA A 25 13.49 32.68 2.50
C ALA A 25 13.48 33.45 3.83
N ALA A 26 14.57 33.32 4.59
CA ALA A 26 14.71 34.07 5.84
C ALA A 26 14.76 35.58 5.55
N THR A 27 14.12 36.38 6.41
CA THR A 27 14.03 37.85 6.27
C THR A 27 15.39 38.56 6.21
N ARG A 28 16.47 37.91 6.65
CA ARG A 28 17.85 38.43 6.65
C ARG A 28 18.66 38.10 5.38
N THR A 29 18.03 37.55 4.35
CA THR A 29 18.72 37.10 3.11
C THR A 29 18.96 38.20 2.08
N GLY A 30 18.48 39.43 2.33
CA GLY A 30 18.58 40.54 1.36
C GLY A 30 17.63 40.40 0.17
N ILE A 31 16.74 39.40 0.18
CA ILE A 31 15.68 39.22 -0.80
C ILE A 31 14.50 40.11 -0.39
N PRO A 32 14.01 41.03 -1.25
CA PRO A 32 12.93 41.96 -0.89
C PRO A 32 11.63 41.27 -0.46
N GLU A 33 11.33 40.10 -1.04
CA GLU A 33 10.10 39.34 -0.81
C GLU A 33 10.22 38.28 0.30
N ALA A 34 11.33 38.23 1.05
CA ALA A 34 11.54 37.26 2.10
C ALA A 34 10.68 37.54 3.35
N ASP A 35 9.88 36.54 3.75
CA ASP A 35 8.91 36.66 4.85
C ASP A 35 9.00 35.51 5.87
N ALA A 36 10.01 34.63 5.73
CA ALA A 36 10.11 33.38 6.50
C ALA A 36 8.79 32.56 6.48
N SER A 37 8.07 32.62 5.37
CA SER A 37 6.78 31.97 5.19
C SER A 37 6.90 30.45 5.20
N PHE A 38 5.91 29.77 5.78
CA PHE A 38 5.82 28.31 5.76
C PHE A 38 5.26 27.76 4.42
N ILE A 39 5.11 28.59 3.39
CA ILE A 39 4.42 28.23 2.14
C ILE A 39 4.98 26.99 1.44
N LEU A 40 6.30 26.73 1.50
CA LEU A 40 6.86 25.48 0.96
C LEU A 40 6.45 24.26 1.79
N VAL A 41 6.44 24.41 3.12
CA VAL A 41 5.98 23.36 4.04
C VAL A 41 4.47 23.12 3.89
N LEU A 42 3.69 24.16 3.56
CA LEU A 42 2.26 24.02 3.25
C LEU A 42 2.04 23.08 2.06
N GLY A 43 2.86 23.17 1.02
CA GLY A 43 2.85 22.23 -0.10
C GLY A 43 3.08 20.79 0.36
N GLY A 44 4.07 20.56 1.23
CA GLY A 44 4.32 19.23 1.80
C GLY A 44 3.20 18.74 2.73
N LEU A 45 2.62 19.62 3.55
CA LEU A 45 1.51 19.30 4.44
C LEU A 45 0.27 18.84 3.64
N TYR A 46 -0.06 19.54 2.57
CA TYR A 46 -1.13 19.12 1.66
C TYR A 46 -0.74 17.91 0.81
N GLY A 47 0.56 17.70 0.57
CA GLY A 47 1.11 16.46 0.04
C GLY A 47 0.74 15.24 0.88
N ILE A 48 0.76 15.31 2.20
CA ILE A 48 0.39 14.13 3.04
C ILE A 48 -1.08 14.11 3.46
N MET A 49 -1.84 15.15 3.10
CA MET A 49 -3.18 15.36 3.64
C MET A 49 -4.20 14.29 3.21
N PRO A 50 -4.25 13.83 1.95
CA PRO A 50 -5.23 12.81 1.53
C PRO A 50 -5.15 11.53 2.38
N ASP A 51 -3.93 10.98 2.54
CA ASP A 51 -3.68 9.83 3.39
C ASP A 51 -3.99 10.14 4.86
N THR A 52 -3.61 11.33 5.34
CA THR A 52 -3.89 11.72 6.73
C THR A 52 -5.40 11.72 7.00
N LEU A 53 -6.21 12.24 6.08
CA LEU A 53 -7.67 12.23 6.19
C LEU A 53 -8.21 10.81 6.20
N ASP A 54 -7.70 9.92 5.35
CA ASP A 54 -8.11 8.52 5.34
C ASP A 54 -7.78 7.80 6.65
N PHE A 55 -6.52 7.81 7.07
CA PHE A 55 -6.08 7.04 8.23
C PHE A 55 -6.48 7.66 9.57
N LYS A 56 -6.74 8.98 9.64
CA LYS A 56 -7.13 9.65 10.89
C LYS A 56 -8.63 9.94 10.99
N MET A 57 -9.37 9.93 9.89
CA MET A 57 -10.81 10.19 9.88
C MET A 57 -11.56 9.08 9.13
N GLY A 58 -11.27 8.85 7.85
CA GLY A 58 -12.01 7.94 6.97
C GLY A 58 -12.14 6.52 7.52
N GLN A 59 -11.06 5.96 8.06
CA GLN A 59 -11.03 4.64 8.66
C GLN A 59 -12.08 4.48 9.77
N PHE A 60 -12.27 5.49 10.62
CA PHE A 60 -13.19 5.42 11.76
C PHE A 60 -14.67 5.46 11.36
N PHE A 61 -14.97 5.93 10.15
CA PHE A 61 -16.33 5.91 9.59
C PHE A 61 -16.65 4.61 8.84
N SER A 62 -15.67 3.72 8.66
CA SER A 62 -15.86 2.45 7.97
C SER A 62 -16.11 1.30 8.94
N VAL A 63 -17.37 1.16 9.33
CA VAL A 63 -17.83 0.04 10.18
C VAL A 63 -17.83 -1.25 9.37
N ALA A 64 -17.16 -2.29 9.88
CA ALA A 64 -17.19 -3.61 9.27
C ALA A 64 -18.43 -4.40 9.72
N GLU A 65 -19.11 -5.03 8.77
CA GLU A 65 -20.23 -5.95 9.03
C GLU A 65 -19.71 -7.29 9.58
N ARG A 66 -18.49 -7.69 9.20
CA ARG A 66 -17.82 -8.91 9.68
C ARG A 66 -16.50 -8.59 10.35
N GLN A 67 -16.19 -9.34 11.39
CA GLN A 67 -14.92 -9.25 12.12
C GLN A 67 -14.28 -10.63 12.14
N VAL A 68 -13.07 -10.71 11.58
CA VAL A 68 -12.24 -11.91 11.58
C VAL A 68 -11.21 -11.71 12.67
N ASP A 69 -11.49 -12.32 13.81
CA ASP A 69 -10.63 -12.34 14.99
C ASP A 69 -10.35 -13.79 15.36
N CYS A 70 -9.09 -14.08 15.69
CA CYS A 70 -8.59 -15.42 15.91
C CYS A 70 -7.99 -15.50 17.32
N ASP A 71 -8.35 -16.56 18.05
CA ASP A 71 -7.83 -16.80 19.39
C ASP A 71 -6.30 -16.94 19.32
N PRO A 72 -5.53 -16.10 20.03
CA PRO A 72 -4.07 -16.18 20.08
C PRO A 72 -3.53 -17.52 20.61
N ASN A 73 -4.28 -18.19 21.49
CA ASN A 73 -3.85 -19.44 22.13
C ASN A 73 -4.26 -20.69 21.35
N ASN A 74 -5.28 -20.56 20.50
CA ASN A 74 -5.80 -21.66 19.69
C ASN A 74 -6.12 -21.16 18.28
N PRO A 75 -5.09 -20.85 17.48
CA PRO A 75 -5.30 -20.25 16.18
C PRO A 75 -5.83 -21.27 15.17
N ASP A 76 -6.86 -20.88 14.41
CA ASP A 76 -7.57 -21.75 13.47
C ASP A 76 -7.69 -21.07 12.10
N ALA A 77 -6.76 -21.39 11.20
CA ALA A 77 -6.75 -20.83 9.85
C ALA A 77 -8.01 -21.19 9.05
N ALA A 78 -8.58 -22.37 9.27
CA ALA A 78 -9.76 -22.85 8.55
C ALA A 78 -11.01 -22.04 8.94
N LYS A 79 -11.17 -21.74 10.24
CA LYS A 79 -12.22 -20.84 10.71
C LYS A 79 -12.06 -19.44 10.15
N MET A 80 -10.84 -18.89 10.10
CA MET A 80 -10.58 -17.59 9.49
C MET A 80 -10.94 -17.57 8.00
N ALA A 81 -10.47 -18.56 7.22
CA ALA A 81 -10.79 -18.70 5.81
C ALA A 81 -12.30 -18.81 5.57
N ARG A 82 -12.99 -19.58 6.41
CA ARG A 82 -14.46 -19.72 6.38
C ARG A 82 -15.16 -18.40 6.67
N GLN A 83 -14.77 -17.66 7.70
CA GLN A 83 -15.39 -16.36 8.01
C GLN A 83 -15.24 -15.35 6.87
N ILE A 84 -14.07 -15.32 6.22
CA ILE A 84 -13.82 -14.45 5.06
C ILE A 84 -14.69 -14.90 3.87
N GLY A 85 -14.70 -16.20 3.57
CA GLY A 85 -15.46 -16.74 2.45
C GLY A 85 -16.98 -16.66 2.64
N GLU A 86 -17.49 -16.83 3.86
CA GLU A 86 -18.90 -16.62 4.19
C GLU A 86 -19.31 -15.15 4.01
N ALA A 87 -18.43 -14.19 4.31
CA ALA A 87 -18.69 -12.78 4.06
C ALA A 87 -18.79 -12.47 2.56
N MET A 88 -18.00 -13.17 1.73
CA MET A 88 -18.06 -13.06 0.27
C MET A 88 -19.33 -13.71 -0.30
N ASP A 89 -19.67 -14.91 0.18
CA ASP A 89 -20.91 -15.59 -0.20
C ASP A 89 -22.14 -14.74 0.21
N GLU A 90 -22.11 -14.11 1.38
CA GLU A 90 -23.16 -13.18 1.84
C GLU A 90 -23.30 -11.97 0.92
N ALA A 91 -22.19 -11.37 0.47
CA ALA A 91 -22.22 -10.25 -0.48
C ALA A 91 -22.91 -10.67 -1.80
N ALA A 92 -22.60 -11.87 -2.29
CA ALA A 92 -23.18 -12.43 -3.50
C ALA A 92 -24.67 -12.72 -3.37
N GLU A 93 -25.08 -13.37 -2.28
CA GLU A 93 -26.48 -13.75 -2.04
C GLU A 93 -27.38 -12.53 -1.81
N THR A 94 -26.89 -11.54 -1.07
CA THR A 94 -27.69 -10.36 -0.70
C THR A 94 -27.64 -9.25 -1.75
N GLY A 95 -26.66 -9.30 -2.67
CA GLY A 95 -26.35 -8.20 -3.59
C GLY A 95 -25.85 -6.94 -2.87
N LYS A 96 -25.48 -7.03 -1.58
CA LYS A 96 -25.02 -5.90 -0.78
C LYS A 96 -23.50 -5.91 -0.64
N TYR A 97 -22.94 -4.71 -0.47
CA TYR A 97 -21.53 -4.54 -0.15
C TYR A 97 -21.26 -4.98 1.30
N VAL A 98 -20.35 -5.94 1.49
CA VAL A 98 -19.99 -6.48 2.82
C VAL A 98 -18.53 -6.17 3.10
N ARG A 99 -18.22 -5.62 4.28
CA ARG A 99 -16.85 -5.34 4.73
C ARG A 99 -16.47 -6.26 5.88
N ALA A 100 -15.27 -6.82 5.78
CA ALA A 100 -14.65 -7.63 6.82
C ALA A 100 -13.41 -6.92 7.36
N GLN A 101 -13.38 -6.67 8.67
CA GLN A 101 -12.17 -6.26 9.38
C GLN A 101 -11.39 -7.49 9.81
N LEU A 102 -10.10 -7.53 9.48
CA LEU A 102 -9.22 -8.63 9.82
C LEU A 102 -8.24 -8.17 10.88
N TYR A 103 -8.37 -8.71 12.09
CA TYR A 103 -7.53 -8.31 13.20
C TYR A 103 -6.23 -9.12 13.22
N PRO A 104 -5.08 -8.48 13.54
CA PRO A 104 -3.85 -9.20 13.80
C PRO A 104 -3.95 -10.02 15.08
N ILE A 105 -3.28 -11.17 15.11
CA ILE A 105 -3.30 -12.06 16.27
C ILE A 105 -2.22 -11.60 17.24
N GLN A 106 -2.60 -10.83 18.27
CA GLN A 106 -1.66 -10.30 19.25
C GLN A 106 -1.28 -11.37 20.28
N LEU A 107 0.02 -11.67 20.40
CA LEU A 107 0.58 -12.61 21.38
C LEU A 107 1.16 -11.90 22.61
N GLY A 108 1.43 -10.61 22.51
CA GLY A 108 1.96 -9.78 23.60
C GLY A 108 2.07 -8.30 23.20
N SER A 109 2.74 -7.50 24.02
CA SER A 109 2.92 -6.06 23.75
C SER A 109 3.74 -5.78 22.48
N HIS A 110 4.63 -6.70 22.12
CA HIS A 110 5.57 -6.56 20.99
C HIS A 110 5.50 -7.73 20.00
N TYR A 111 4.62 -8.70 20.21
CA TYR A 111 4.57 -9.92 19.43
C TYR A 111 3.20 -10.14 18.82
N TRP A 112 3.21 -10.45 17.52
CA TRP A 112 2.01 -10.82 16.77
C TRP A 112 2.29 -12.07 15.95
N ARG A 113 1.29 -12.93 15.84
CA ARG A 113 1.30 -14.02 14.89
C ARG A 113 0.92 -13.46 13.52
N GLN A 114 1.86 -13.51 12.59
CA GLN A 114 1.60 -13.11 11.21
C GLN A 114 0.70 -14.16 10.54
N TYR A 115 -0.19 -13.72 9.65
CA TYR A 115 -0.88 -14.60 8.72
C TYR A 115 -1.01 -13.95 7.35
N MET A 116 -1.19 -14.78 6.34
CA MET A 116 -1.32 -14.37 4.96
C MET A 116 -2.68 -14.79 4.42
N ILE A 117 -3.26 -13.96 3.57
CA ILE A 117 -4.51 -14.22 2.88
C ILE A 117 -4.29 -14.15 1.39
N LYS A 118 -4.74 -15.17 0.68
CA LYS A 118 -4.77 -15.20 -0.78
C LYS A 118 -6.21 -15.41 -1.23
N PHE A 119 -6.66 -14.58 -2.15
CA PHE A 119 -7.89 -14.80 -2.90
C PHE A 119 -7.50 -15.44 -4.22
N ASP A 120 -7.86 -16.71 -4.41
CA ASP A 120 -7.47 -17.47 -5.59
C ASP A 120 -8.66 -17.59 -6.56
N SER A 121 -8.60 -16.84 -7.65
CA SER A 121 -9.63 -16.87 -8.69
C SER A 121 -9.61 -18.15 -9.54
N GLN A 122 -8.49 -18.87 -9.59
CA GLN A 122 -8.39 -20.10 -10.39
C GLN A 122 -9.08 -21.27 -9.69
N THR A 123 -8.88 -21.40 -8.37
CA THR A 123 -9.53 -22.44 -7.57
C THR A 123 -10.88 -21.99 -6.98
N ASN A 124 -11.18 -20.69 -7.07
CA ASN A 124 -12.33 -20.03 -6.45
C ASN A 124 -12.34 -20.18 -4.92
N GLU A 125 -11.17 -19.97 -4.32
CA GLU A 125 -10.92 -20.21 -2.90
C GLU A 125 -10.34 -18.97 -2.20
N VAL A 126 -10.71 -18.83 -0.94
CA VAL A 126 -9.99 -18.00 0.03
C VAL A 126 -9.03 -18.89 0.79
N VAL A 127 -7.76 -18.52 0.83
CA VAL A 127 -6.72 -19.26 1.53
C VAL A 127 -6.09 -18.40 2.61
N VAL A 128 -6.03 -18.93 3.82
CA VAL A 128 -5.37 -18.31 4.98
C VAL A 128 -4.21 -19.18 5.41
N VAL A 129 -3.05 -18.58 5.62
CA VAL A 129 -1.85 -19.28 6.10
C VAL A 129 -1.32 -18.56 7.33
N LEU A 130 -1.30 -19.25 8.47
CA LEU A 130 -0.61 -18.78 9.67
C LEU A 130 0.90 -18.90 9.47
N ASN A 131 1.63 -17.85 9.83
CA ASN A 131 3.07 -17.70 9.65
C ASN A 131 3.78 -17.54 10.99
N GLU A 132 5.06 -17.18 10.93
CA GLU A 132 5.92 -16.90 12.08
C GLU A 132 5.36 -15.79 12.96
N VAL A 133 5.81 -15.76 14.22
CA VAL A 133 5.66 -14.59 15.08
C VAL A 133 6.53 -13.47 14.51
N VAL A 134 6.04 -12.24 14.57
CA VAL A 134 6.77 -11.03 14.22
C VAL A 134 6.84 -10.06 15.39
N GLY A 135 7.89 -9.25 15.40
CA GLY A 135 7.99 -8.08 16.25
C GLY A 135 7.29 -6.85 15.67
N THR A 136 7.28 -5.73 16.39
CA THR A 136 6.83 -4.42 15.87
C THR A 136 7.62 -3.95 14.64
N ASN A 137 8.85 -4.44 14.46
CA ASN A 137 9.68 -4.20 13.28
C ASN A 137 9.29 -5.06 12.06
N GLN A 138 8.25 -5.90 12.16
CA GLN A 138 7.78 -6.82 11.13
C GLN A 138 8.84 -7.84 10.66
N ILE A 139 9.86 -8.10 11.48
CA ILE A 139 10.86 -9.15 11.21
C ILE A 139 10.35 -10.47 11.81
N PRO A 140 10.27 -11.56 11.02
CA PRO A 140 9.79 -12.85 11.49
C PRO A 140 10.84 -13.55 12.38
N PHE A 141 10.37 -14.18 13.46
CA PHE A 141 11.12 -15.13 14.27
C PHE A 141 10.96 -16.53 13.65
N LEU A 142 11.92 -16.94 12.84
CA LEU A 142 11.87 -18.22 12.12
C LEU A 142 11.71 -19.42 13.06
N GLY A 143 10.96 -20.44 12.64
CA GLY A 143 10.71 -21.66 13.41
C GLY A 143 9.63 -21.50 14.49
N THR A 144 8.88 -20.39 14.47
CA THR A 144 7.78 -20.15 15.42
C THR A 144 6.40 -20.40 14.81
N GLU A 145 6.32 -20.72 13.51
CA GLU A 145 5.08 -21.06 12.81
C GLU A 145 4.30 -22.19 13.50
N PRO A 146 2.95 -22.19 13.43
CA PRO A 146 2.17 -23.28 14.00
C PRO A 146 2.43 -24.61 13.29
N GLU A 147 2.61 -25.69 14.07
CA GLU A 147 2.78 -27.05 13.54
C GLU A 147 1.48 -27.64 12.98
N ARG A 148 0.33 -27.20 13.50
CA ARG A 148 -1.02 -27.68 13.15
C ARG A 148 -1.93 -26.51 12.79
N ASP A 149 -3.01 -26.81 12.08
CA ASP A 149 -4.06 -25.85 11.69
C ASP A 149 -3.53 -24.58 11.00
N ARG A 150 -2.38 -24.72 10.34
CA ARG A 150 -1.62 -23.64 9.72
C ARG A 150 -2.30 -23.09 8.48
N VAL A 151 -2.93 -23.96 7.68
CA VAL A 151 -3.52 -23.61 6.38
C VAL A 151 -5.02 -23.85 6.43
N GLY A 152 -5.77 -22.79 6.15
CA GLY A 152 -7.21 -22.83 5.99
C GLY A 152 -7.59 -22.52 4.54
N LYS A 153 -8.48 -23.31 3.97
CA LYS A 153 -9.05 -23.07 2.65
C LYS A 153 -10.57 -23.02 2.75
N TYR A 154 -11.18 -22.09 2.04
CA TYR A 154 -12.63 -22.04 1.88
C TYR A 154 -12.96 -21.82 0.42
N LYS A 155 -13.67 -22.77 -0.18
CA LYS A 155 -14.19 -22.66 -1.53
C LYS A 155 -15.51 -21.90 -1.52
N LEU A 156 -15.59 -20.82 -2.30
CA LEU A 156 -16.80 -20.03 -2.40
C LEU A 156 -17.94 -20.86 -2.99
N LYS A 157 -19.14 -20.69 -2.43
CA LYS A 157 -20.31 -21.51 -2.78
C LYS A 157 -21.30 -20.73 -3.64
N LYS A 158 -21.31 -19.40 -3.51
CA LYS A 158 -22.36 -18.52 -4.05
C LYS A 158 -21.85 -17.49 -5.04
N ALA A 159 -20.54 -17.35 -5.18
CA ALA A 159 -19.91 -16.44 -6.12
C ALA A 159 -18.67 -17.05 -6.77
N SER A 160 -18.27 -16.39 -7.87
CA SER A 160 -16.93 -16.52 -8.44
C SER A 160 -16.10 -15.27 -8.15
N LEU A 161 -14.82 -15.44 -7.84
CA LEU A 161 -13.89 -14.34 -7.63
C LEU A 161 -13.60 -13.60 -8.95
N ARG A 162 -13.83 -12.29 -8.98
CA ARG A 162 -13.43 -11.43 -10.11
C ARG A 162 -11.98 -10.99 -9.95
N ASP A 163 -11.15 -11.27 -10.96
CA ASP A 163 -9.77 -10.80 -11.10
C ASP A 163 -8.92 -10.81 -9.81
N ALA A 164 -8.91 -11.95 -9.12
CA ALA A 164 -8.10 -12.12 -7.90
C ALA A 164 -6.62 -12.43 -8.21
N HIS A 165 -6.01 -11.76 -9.19
CA HIS A 165 -4.57 -11.82 -9.41
C HIS A 165 -3.84 -10.81 -8.51
N GLY A 166 -4.13 -10.89 -7.21
CA GLY A 166 -3.44 -10.14 -6.17
C GLY A 166 -2.30 -10.95 -5.57
N ARG A 167 -1.18 -10.30 -5.26
CA ARG A 167 -0.22 -10.92 -4.33
C ARG A 167 -0.93 -11.17 -2.99
N PRO A 168 -0.59 -12.26 -2.29
CA PRO A 168 -1.15 -12.51 -0.98
C PRO A 168 -0.93 -11.33 -0.03
N SER A 169 -1.94 -11.05 0.77
CA SER A 169 -1.89 -9.96 1.74
C SER A 169 -1.45 -10.47 3.09
N ILE A 170 -0.42 -9.84 3.62
CA ILE A 170 0.14 -10.18 4.93
C ILE A 170 -0.54 -9.31 6.00
N VAL A 171 -0.98 -9.95 7.06
CA VAL A 171 -1.51 -9.31 8.28
C VAL A 171 -0.55 -9.63 9.42
N ASP A 172 0.09 -8.61 9.98
CA ASP A 172 1.19 -8.82 10.93
C ASP A 172 1.16 -7.88 12.15
N ILE A 173 0.76 -6.61 12.03
CA ILE A 173 0.73 -5.65 13.16
C ILE A 173 -0.47 -4.67 13.09
N MET A 174 -0.64 -3.88 14.16
CA MET A 174 -1.63 -2.79 14.31
C MET A 174 -3.09 -3.27 14.29
N SER A 175 -4.00 -2.57 13.60
CA SER A 175 -5.43 -2.92 13.53
C SER A 175 -5.77 -3.91 12.42
N GLY A 176 -4.79 -4.24 11.57
CA GLY A 176 -4.97 -5.08 10.39
C GLY A 176 -5.84 -4.44 9.29
N PRO A 177 -5.92 -5.06 8.10
CA PRO A 177 -6.64 -4.50 6.97
C PRO A 177 -8.15 -4.75 7.05
N GLN A 178 -8.91 -3.88 6.40
CA GLN A 178 -10.30 -4.12 6.07
C GLN A 178 -10.40 -4.51 4.59
N TYR A 179 -11.21 -5.52 4.30
CA TYR A 179 -11.60 -5.89 2.92
C TYR A 179 -13.06 -5.58 2.70
N GLY A 180 -13.40 -5.08 1.50
CA GLY A 180 -14.76 -4.98 1.02
C GLY A 180 -15.02 -6.01 -0.07
N PHE A 181 -16.23 -6.56 -0.08
CA PHE A 181 -16.68 -7.54 -1.08
C PHE A 181 -17.83 -6.91 -1.85
N ARG A 182 -17.55 -6.50 -3.08
CA ARG A 182 -18.54 -5.89 -3.98
C ARG A 182 -19.14 -6.95 -4.90
N PRO A 183 -20.44 -7.25 -4.76
CA PRO A 183 -21.11 -8.12 -5.73
C PRO A 183 -21.25 -7.38 -7.06
N ALA A 184 -21.09 -8.11 -8.16
CA ALA A 184 -21.34 -7.65 -9.51
C ALA A 184 -22.59 -8.34 -10.09
N GLU A 185 -23.21 -7.72 -11.08
CA GLU A 185 -24.44 -8.22 -11.72
C GLU A 185 -24.25 -9.58 -12.43
N ASP A 186 -23.02 -9.92 -12.80
CA ASP A 186 -22.64 -11.19 -13.43
C ASP A 186 -22.47 -12.36 -12.43
N GLY A 187 -22.77 -12.14 -11.15
CA GLY A 187 -22.62 -13.15 -10.09
C GLY A 187 -21.17 -13.32 -9.61
N THR A 188 -20.26 -12.43 -10.03
CA THR A 188 -18.91 -12.37 -9.49
C THR A 188 -18.84 -11.47 -8.25
N VAL A 189 -17.83 -11.69 -7.41
CA VAL A 189 -17.50 -10.80 -6.28
C VAL A 189 -16.11 -10.24 -6.46
N ALA A 190 -16.01 -8.91 -6.48
CA ALA A 190 -14.76 -8.17 -6.50
C ALA A 190 -14.26 -7.93 -5.07
N VAL A 191 -12.97 -8.13 -4.85
CA VAL A 191 -12.30 -7.91 -3.58
C VAL A 191 -11.67 -6.52 -3.57
N GLU A 192 -12.07 -5.69 -2.62
CA GLU A 192 -11.54 -4.35 -2.43
C GLU A 192 -10.66 -4.28 -1.19
N PHE A 193 -9.36 -4.01 -1.38
CA PHE A 193 -8.46 -3.73 -0.27
C PHE A 193 -8.69 -2.31 0.27
N LEU A 194 -8.80 -2.17 1.60
CA LEU A 194 -9.02 -0.90 2.31
C LEU A 194 -10.15 -0.07 1.68
N PRO A 195 -11.42 -0.48 1.84
CA PRO A 195 -12.54 0.09 1.09
C PRO A 195 -12.85 1.55 1.42
N TRP A 196 -12.37 2.05 2.57
CA TRP A 196 -12.47 3.46 2.97
C TRP A 196 -11.35 4.33 2.41
N HIS A 197 -10.22 3.73 2.06
CA HIS A 197 -9.03 4.43 1.59
C HIS A 197 -9.20 4.82 0.12
N ARG A 198 -8.73 6.02 -0.22
CA ARG A 198 -8.77 6.63 -1.56
C ARG A 198 -10.16 6.83 -2.13
N THR A 199 -11.10 7.10 -1.24
CA THR A 199 -12.46 7.47 -1.58
C THR A 199 -12.57 8.99 -1.68
N TRP A 200 -13.41 9.62 -0.88
CA TRP A 200 -13.68 11.07 -0.90
C TRP A 200 -12.42 11.92 -0.68
N SER A 201 -11.48 11.45 0.14
CA SER A 201 -10.22 12.12 0.48
C SER A 201 -9.25 12.27 -0.69
N HIS A 202 -9.39 11.45 -1.74
CA HIS A 202 -8.49 11.42 -2.90
C HIS A 202 -9.13 12.06 -4.14
N SER A 203 -9.85 13.15 -3.92
CA SER A 203 -10.52 13.95 -4.96
C SER A 203 -9.82 15.29 -5.17
N TYR A 204 -9.60 15.65 -6.44
CA TYR A 204 -9.10 16.98 -6.79
C TYR A 204 -10.10 18.08 -6.39
N VAL A 205 -11.40 17.79 -6.44
CA VAL A 205 -12.45 18.74 -6.03
C VAL A 205 -12.37 19.00 -4.53
N LEU A 206 -12.19 17.95 -3.71
CA LEU A 206 -11.98 18.11 -2.28
C LEU A 206 -10.69 18.88 -2.00
N GLY A 207 -9.59 18.53 -2.67
CA GLY A 207 -8.31 19.23 -2.53
C GLY A 207 -8.45 20.73 -2.79
N LEU A 208 -9.21 21.11 -3.82
CA LEU A 208 -9.51 22.51 -4.13
C LEU A 208 -10.32 23.17 -3.02
N ILE A 209 -11.39 22.53 -2.55
CA ILE A 209 -12.23 23.04 -1.45
C ILE A 209 -11.41 23.27 -0.18
N LEU A 210 -10.55 22.32 0.20
CA LEU A 210 -9.69 22.42 1.38
C LEU A 210 -8.58 23.46 1.22
N ALA A 211 -8.20 23.80 0.01
CA ALA A 211 -7.16 24.78 -0.26
C ALA A 211 -7.68 26.23 -0.24
N LEU A 212 -8.93 26.47 -0.66
CA LEU A 212 -9.52 27.83 -0.76
C LEU A 212 -9.47 28.67 0.54
N PRO A 213 -9.69 28.12 1.75
CA PRO A 213 -9.62 28.89 2.99
C PRO A 213 -8.27 29.59 3.21
N TRP A 214 -7.17 29.06 2.68
CA TRP A 214 -5.85 29.68 2.84
C TRP A 214 -5.75 31.07 2.23
N THR A 215 -6.44 31.34 1.11
CA THR A 215 -6.49 32.68 0.53
C THR A 215 -7.19 33.64 1.49
N LEU A 216 -8.31 33.23 2.08
CA LEU A 216 -9.06 34.06 3.03
C LEU A 216 -8.26 34.33 4.30
N ILE A 217 -7.59 33.30 4.84
CA ILE A 217 -6.71 33.42 6.01
C ILE A 217 -5.56 34.38 5.70
N ALA A 218 -4.87 34.19 4.58
CA ALA A 218 -3.76 35.04 4.18
C ALA A 218 -4.21 36.50 3.95
N MET A 219 -5.38 36.73 3.33
CA MET A 219 -5.95 38.08 3.19
C MET A 219 -6.28 38.71 4.55
N ALA A 220 -6.90 37.96 5.46
CA ALA A 220 -7.25 38.44 6.79
C ALA A 220 -6.02 38.77 7.65
N MET A 221 -4.92 38.04 7.46
CA MET A 221 -3.65 38.26 8.15
C MET A 221 -2.75 39.28 7.43
N GLY A 222 -3.17 39.82 6.28
CA GLY A 222 -2.39 40.78 5.50
C GLY A 222 -1.13 40.19 4.85
N TRP A 223 -1.08 38.88 4.63
CA TRP A 223 0.06 38.21 4.01
C TRP A 223 0.15 38.55 2.50
N PRO A 224 1.37 38.77 1.98
CA PRO A 224 1.55 39.01 0.55
C PRO A 224 1.17 37.77 -0.27
N HIS A 225 0.71 37.98 -1.50
CA HIS A 225 0.35 36.91 -2.44
C HIS A 225 -0.64 35.88 -1.86
N ALA A 226 -1.69 36.33 -1.15
CA ALA A 226 -2.65 35.45 -0.48
C ALA A 226 -3.18 34.27 -1.32
N TRP A 227 -3.46 34.49 -2.61
CA TRP A 227 -3.93 33.46 -3.54
C TRP A 227 -2.93 32.31 -3.73
N LEU A 228 -1.63 32.59 -3.57
CA LEU A 228 -0.55 31.61 -3.78
C LEU A 228 -0.61 30.52 -2.72
N TYR A 229 -1.03 30.82 -1.48
CA TYR A 229 -1.16 29.81 -0.44
C TYR A 229 -2.19 28.74 -0.81
N SER A 230 -3.35 29.14 -1.34
CA SER A 230 -4.36 28.18 -1.84
C SER A 230 -3.86 27.42 -3.06
N LEU A 231 -3.15 28.06 -3.99
CA LEU A 231 -2.59 27.36 -5.14
C LEU A 231 -1.59 26.27 -4.70
N ILE A 232 -0.65 26.62 -3.82
CA ILE A 232 0.37 25.69 -3.32
C ILE A 232 -0.26 24.55 -2.52
N ALA A 233 -1.24 24.84 -1.67
CA ALA A 233 -1.98 23.83 -0.93
C ALA A 233 -2.71 22.86 -1.90
N PHE A 234 -3.45 23.39 -2.88
CA PHE A 234 -4.15 22.56 -3.87
C PHE A 234 -3.18 21.69 -4.67
N LEU A 235 -2.09 22.28 -5.16
CA LEU A 235 -1.10 21.56 -5.96
C LEU A 235 -0.39 20.47 -5.14
N GLY A 236 -0.05 20.74 -3.87
CA GLY A 236 0.46 19.73 -2.94
C GLY A 236 -0.51 18.54 -2.79
N PHE A 237 -1.80 18.81 -2.64
CA PHE A 237 -2.84 17.78 -2.58
C PHE A 237 -2.97 17.01 -3.90
N ALA A 238 -2.93 17.73 -5.02
CA ALA A 238 -3.10 17.16 -6.35
C ALA A 238 -1.95 16.23 -6.74
N ILE A 239 -0.70 16.56 -6.36
CA ILE A 239 0.44 15.69 -6.66
C ILE A 239 0.37 14.38 -5.88
N HIS A 240 -0.11 14.39 -4.64
CA HIS A 240 -0.38 13.15 -3.89
C HIS A 240 -1.33 12.24 -4.66
N ILE A 241 -2.48 12.75 -5.09
CA ILE A 241 -3.48 11.97 -5.84
C ILE A 241 -2.85 11.44 -7.13
N THR A 242 -2.14 12.31 -7.87
CA THR A 242 -1.50 11.95 -9.14
C THR A 242 -0.49 10.82 -8.96
N GLU A 243 0.34 10.91 -7.93
CA GLU A 243 1.31 9.89 -7.58
C GLU A 243 0.65 8.57 -7.23
N ASP A 244 -0.46 8.62 -6.51
CA ASP A 244 -1.18 7.44 -6.09
C ASP A 244 -1.92 6.72 -7.21
N LEU A 245 -2.25 7.41 -8.31
CA LEU A 245 -2.74 6.80 -9.55
C LEU A 245 -1.68 5.94 -10.24
N THR A 246 -0.40 6.09 -9.92
CA THR A 246 0.64 5.19 -10.41
C THR A 246 0.68 3.85 -9.65
N GLY A 247 -0.03 3.77 -8.52
CA GLY A 247 -0.18 2.57 -7.69
C GLY A 247 -1.28 1.62 -8.18
N HIS A 248 -1.65 0.64 -7.34
CA HIS A 248 -2.70 -0.34 -7.68
C HIS A 248 -4.11 0.16 -7.31
N MET A 249 -4.26 0.82 -6.16
CA MET A 249 -5.57 1.20 -5.60
C MET A 249 -6.24 2.41 -6.29
N GLY A 250 -5.49 3.19 -7.08
CA GLY A 250 -5.97 4.40 -7.76
C GLY A 250 -6.64 5.41 -6.82
N GLY A 251 -7.85 5.90 -7.15
CA GLY A 251 -8.58 6.87 -6.32
C GLY A 251 -9.92 7.38 -6.91
N SER A 252 -10.70 8.11 -6.12
CA SER A 252 -11.94 8.78 -6.56
C SER A 252 -11.71 10.25 -6.93
N LEU A 253 -11.47 10.50 -8.21
CA LEU A 253 -10.84 11.74 -8.68
C LEU A 253 -11.70 13.00 -8.54
N ILE A 254 -13.04 12.87 -8.61
CA ILE A 254 -13.96 14.01 -8.70
C ILE A 254 -15.10 13.96 -7.68
N TRP A 255 -14.94 13.22 -6.58
CA TRP A 255 -15.89 13.27 -5.47
C TRP A 255 -16.14 14.73 -5.03
N PRO A 256 -17.39 15.18 -4.77
CA PRO A 256 -18.60 14.38 -4.56
C PRO A 256 -19.45 14.11 -5.82
N PHE A 257 -19.01 14.50 -7.01
CA PHE A 257 -19.80 14.33 -8.23
C PHE A 257 -19.84 12.87 -8.70
N ASP A 258 -18.73 12.14 -8.50
CA ASP A 258 -18.62 10.71 -8.73
C ASP A 258 -17.86 10.09 -7.58
N SER A 259 -18.45 9.09 -6.92
CA SER A 259 -17.86 8.34 -5.81
C SER A 259 -17.15 7.06 -6.28
N THR A 260 -17.13 6.79 -7.58
CA THR A 260 -16.42 5.66 -8.16
C THR A 260 -14.93 5.78 -7.86
N ARG A 261 -14.35 4.70 -7.35
CA ARG A 261 -12.91 4.56 -7.18
C ARG A 261 -12.36 3.84 -8.41
N TYR A 262 -11.50 4.51 -9.15
CA TYR A 262 -10.85 3.96 -10.34
C TYR A 262 -9.56 3.27 -9.94
N ASP A 263 -9.24 2.18 -10.62
CA ASP A 263 -7.97 1.48 -10.45
C ASP A 263 -6.79 2.35 -10.91
N GLY A 264 -5.62 2.13 -10.30
CA GLY A 264 -4.40 2.79 -10.71
C GLY A 264 -3.65 2.03 -11.81
N LEU A 265 -2.61 2.66 -12.34
CA LEU A 265 -1.79 2.14 -13.45
C LEU A 265 -0.91 0.94 -13.05
N SER A 266 -0.80 0.65 -11.75
CA SER A 266 -0.03 -0.48 -11.21
C SER A 266 1.46 -0.47 -11.59
N TRP A 267 2.02 0.70 -11.87
CA TRP A 267 3.43 0.88 -12.21
C TRP A 267 4.33 0.77 -10.98
N PHE A 268 3.89 1.30 -9.85
CA PHE A 268 4.66 1.31 -8.61
C PHE A 268 3.88 0.70 -7.45
N ARG A 269 4.64 0.28 -6.44
CA ARG A 269 4.09 -0.22 -5.18
C ARG A 269 4.52 0.69 -4.05
N ALA A 270 3.60 0.97 -3.13
CA ALA A 270 3.91 1.79 -1.97
C ALA A 270 5.06 1.21 -1.12
N SER A 271 5.20 -0.12 -1.08
CA SER A 271 6.26 -0.82 -0.35
C SER A 271 7.60 -0.93 -1.09
N ASN A 272 7.72 -0.50 -2.35
CA ASN A 272 8.97 -0.62 -3.10
C ASN A 272 9.98 0.44 -2.62
N PRO A 273 11.06 0.06 -1.91
CA PRO A 273 12.00 1.02 -1.35
C PRO A 273 12.74 1.81 -2.44
N HIS A 274 13.08 1.19 -3.56
CA HIS A 274 13.78 1.85 -4.67
C HIS A 274 12.92 2.91 -5.35
N ALA A 275 11.61 2.66 -5.50
CA ALA A 275 10.68 3.64 -6.06
C ALA A 275 10.54 4.86 -5.14
N ASN A 276 10.30 4.65 -3.85
CA ASN A 276 10.23 5.75 -2.88
C ASN A 276 11.55 6.53 -2.82
N PHE A 277 12.69 5.84 -2.71
CA PHE A 277 14.01 6.49 -2.72
C PHE A 277 14.24 7.33 -3.98
N THR A 278 13.90 6.79 -5.16
CA THR A 278 14.09 7.51 -6.43
C THR A 278 13.28 8.80 -6.45
N VAL A 279 12.00 8.75 -6.07
CA VAL A 279 11.13 9.94 -6.06
C VAL A 279 11.60 10.94 -5.00
N ASP A 280 11.90 10.49 -3.78
CA ASP A 280 12.40 11.36 -2.70
C ASP A 280 13.71 12.06 -3.10
N PHE A 281 14.62 11.32 -3.72
CA PHE A 281 15.90 11.85 -4.20
C PHE A 281 15.71 12.86 -5.34
N MET A 282 14.84 12.56 -6.31
CA MET A 282 14.50 13.50 -7.39
C MET A 282 13.89 14.78 -6.81
N ALA A 283 12.91 14.65 -5.90
CA ALA A 283 12.27 15.77 -5.21
C ALA A 283 13.31 16.62 -4.47
N PHE A 284 14.22 15.99 -3.72
CA PHE A 284 15.30 16.68 -3.02
C PHE A 284 16.19 17.49 -3.99
N VAL A 285 16.66 16.87 -5.07
CA VAL A 285 17.52 17.54 -6.06
C VAL A 285 16.79 18.72 -6.73
N ILE A 286 15.50 18.57 -7.03
CA ILE A 286 14.66 19.65 -7.59
C ILE A 286 14.51 20.79 -6.58
N ILE A 287 14.20 20.48 -5.31
CA ILE A 287 14.07 21.49 -4.24
C ILE A 287 15.37 22.28 -4.13
N ILE A 288 16.51 21.60 -4.00
CA ILE A 288 17.81 22.28 -3.88
C ILE A 288 18.05 23.16 -5.11
N ARG A 289 17.81 22.68 -6.33
CA ARG A 289 17.97 23.49 -7.53
C ARG A 289 17.13 24.77 -7.49
N ASN A 290 15.85 24.62 -7.17
CA ASN A 290 14.92 25.74 -7.17
C ASN A 290 15.23 26.74 -6.06
N LEU A 291 15.60 26.27 -4.87
CA LEU A 291 16.10 27.12 -3.80
C LEU A 291 17.33 27.91 -4.29
N MET A 292 18.33 27.24 -4.85
CA MET A 292 19.53 27.93 -5.34
C MET A 292 19.20 28.97 -6.41
N VAL A 293 18.34 28.65 -7.38
CA VAL A 293 18.01 29.57 -8.47
C VAL A 293 17.21 30.78 -7.99
N TYR A 294 16.28 30.60 -7.05
CA TYR A 294 15.34 31.65 -6.67
C TYR A 294 15.68 32.38 -5.36
N SER A 295 16.58 31.85 -4.53
CA SER A 295 16.97 32.45 -3.25
C SER A 295 18.45 32.80 -3.11
N THR A 296 19.29 32.59 -4.13
CA THR A 296 20.70 33.01 -4.09
C THR A 296 20.84 34.46 -4.60
N PRO A 297 21.30 35.41 -3.77
CA PRO A 297 21.64 36.76 -4.24
C PRO A 297 22.79 36.72 -5.25
N ALA A 298 22.80 37.65 -6.20
CA ALA A 298 23.92 37.83 -7.12
C ALA A 298 25.23 38.06 -6.35
N GLY A 299 26.33 37.40 -6.73
CA GLY A 299 27.63 37.48 -6.06
C GLY A 299 27.85 36.52 -4.88
N ALA A 300 26.88 35.70 -4.50
CA ALA A 300 27.03 34.73 -3.41
C ALA A 300 27.73 33.43 -3.88
N ALA A 301 28.35 32.70 -2.94
CA ALA A 301 29.10 31.46 -3.24
C ALA A 301 28.28 30.37 -3.99
N GLY A 302 26.94 30.43 -3.92
CA GLY A 302 26.03 29.55 -4.67
C GLY A 302 25.85 29.90 -6.15
N GLU A 303 26.36 31.05 -6.61
CA GLU A 303 26.18 31.56 -7.97
C GLU A 303 26.83 30.63 -9.02
N ALA A 304 27.97 30.01 -8.71
CA ALA A 304 28.62 29.07 -9.62
C ALA A 304 27.71 27.87 -9.98
N MET A 305 26.86 27.42 -9.04
CA MET A 305 25.91 26.35 -9.29
C MET A 305 24.63 26.86 -9.98
N THR A 306 24.18 28.10 -9.75
CA THR A 306 23.05 28.68 -10.52
C THR A 306 23.41 28.86 -11.99
N LEU A 307 24.67 29.20 -12.29
CA LEU A 307 25.21 29.34 -13.65
C LEU A 307 25.32 28.02 -14.43
N MET A 308 25.31 26.87 -13.75
CA MET A 308 25.28 25.57 -14.43
C MET A 308 23.98 25.43 -15.25
N PRO A 309 24.04 25.09 -16.55
CA PRO A 309 22.86 24.80 -17.34
C PRO A 309 22.01 23.71 -16.69
N TRP A 310 20.68 23.88 -16.71
CA TRP A 310 19.74 23.00 -16.01
C TRP A 310 19.92 21.51 -16.35
N TYR A 311 20.23 21.19 -17.61
CA TYR A 311 20.44 19.81 -18.05
C TYR A 311 21.72 19.20 -17.48
N LEU A 312 22.81 19.97 -17.35
CA LEU A 312 24.03 19.48 -16.70
C LEU A 312 23.81 19.28 -15.21
N TYR A 313 23.05 20.18 -14.57
CA TYR A 313 22.70 20.03 -13.17
C TYR A 313 21.94 18.72 -12.93
N TYR A 314 20.87 18.46 -13.69
CA TYR A 314 20.13 17.21 -13.51
C TYR A 314 20.91 15.98 -13.97
N LEU A 315 21.78 16.08 -14.98
CA LEU A 315 22.66 14.98 -15.34
C LEU A 315 23.56 14.58 -14.16
N TYR A 316 24.28 15.53 -13.56
CA TYR A 316 25.26 15.25 -12.51
C TYR A 316 24.66 14.98 -11.13
N PHE A 317 23.56 15.65 -10.77
CA PHE A 317 22.99 15.56 -9.42
C PHE A 317 21.78 14.63 -9.34
N MET A 318 21.16 14.27 -10.47
CA MET A 318 19.99 13.38 -10.48
C MET A 318 20.28 12.09 -11.24
N VAL A 319 20.58 12.17 -12.54
CA VAL A 319 20.69 11.01 -13.43
C VAL A 319 21.88 10.13 -13.06
N VAL A 320 23.08 10.71 -12.94
CA VAL A 320 24.31 9.95 -12.61
C VAL A 320 24.21 9.28 -11.23
N PRO A 321 23.82 9.96 -10.14
CA PRO A 321 23.69 9.32 -8.83
C PRO A 321 22.62 8.23 -8.80
N LEU A 322 21.46 8.44 -9.43
CA LEU A 322 20.43 7.40 -9.53
C LEU A 322 20.89 6.21 -10.37
N ALA A 323 21.59 6.45 -11.48
CA ALA A 323 22.15 5.37 -12.29
C ALA A 323 23.18 4.56 -11.49
N VAL A 324 24.06 5.22 -10.74
CA VAL A 324 25.01 4.55 -9.83
C VAL A 324 24.27 3.76 -8.76
N TYR A 325 23.30 4.37 -8.09
CA TYR A 325 22.49 3.71 -7.05
C TYR A 325 21.80 2.45 -7.60
N HIS A 326 21.09 2.55 -8.72
CA HIS A 326 20.37 1.42 -9.32
C HIS A 326 21.34 0.35 -9.84
N THR A 327 22.51 0.74 -10.36
CA THR A 327 23.56 -0.21 -10.74
C THR A 327 24.08 -0.97 -9.51
N ILE A 328 24.36 -0.29 -8.40
CA ILE A 328 24.80 -0.90 -7.15
C ILE A 328 23.70 -1.84 -6.61
N ALA A 329 22.46 -1.35 -6.49
CA ALA A 329 21.33 -2.15 -6.00
C ALA A 329 21.12 -3.42 -6.86
N TRP A 330 21.21 -3.28 -8.18
CA TRP A 330 21.11 -4.40 -9.11
C TRP A 330 22.27 -5.40 -8.96
N THR A 331 23.52 -4.93 -8.88
CA THR A 331 24.71 -5.79 -8.76
C THR A 331 24.79 -6.52 -7.42
N LEU A 332 24.37 -5.89 -6.33
CA LEU A 332 24.38 -6.49 -5.00
C LEU A 332 23.33 -7.59 -4.83
N LYS A 333 22.47 -7.83 -5.84
CA LYS A 333 21.31 -8.72 -5.71
C LYS A 333 20.62 -8.51 -4.36
N GLU A 334 20.39 -7.25 -3.98
CA GLU A 334 19.21 -6.93 -3.17
C GLU A 334 17.99 -7.17 -4.05
N GLY A 335 17.85 -8.44 -4.47
CA GLY A 335 16.61 -8.97 -4.97
C GLY A 335 15.65 -8.77 -3.83
N THR A 336 14.46 -8.31 -4.20
CA THR A 336 13.23 -8.51 -3.46
C THR A 336 13.16 -9.97 -2.99
N SER A 337 13.84 -10.31 -1.89
CA SER A 337 13.55 -11.53 -1.16
C SER A 337 12.11 -11.32 -0.73
N ALA A 338 11.24 -12.18 -1.26
CA ALA A 338 9.89 -12.28 -0.72
C ALA A 338 10.04 -12.33 0.80
N LYS A 339 9.28 -11.50 1.52
CA LYS A 339 9.41 -11.42 2.99
C LYS A 339 9.41 -12.85 3.53
N GLY A 340 10.19 -13.15 4.57
CA GLY A 340 10.33 -14.53 5.08
C GLY A 340 8.98 -15.27 5.20
N GLY A 341 7.94 -14.57 5.66
CA GLY A 341 6.58 -15.11 5.72
C GLY A 341 5.88 -15.36 4.37
N GLU A 342 6.17 -14.63 3.29
CA GLU A 342 5.66 -14.96 1.95
C GLU A 342 6.28 -16.27 1.43
N LEU A 343 7.59 -16.46 1.62
CA LEU A 343 8.29 -17.69 1.25
C LEU A 343 7.80 -18.87 2.10
N SER A 344 7.68 -18.66 3.41
CA SER A 344 7.18 -19.64 4.36
C SER A 344 5.74 -20.06 4.04
N ALA A 345 4.89 -19.10 3.69
CA ALA A 345 3.51 -19.38 3.32
C ALA A 345 3.40 -20.07 1.94
N ALA A 346 4.23 -19.69 0.96
CA ALA A 346 4.29 -20.39 -0.31
C ALA A 346 4.74 -21.85 -0.14
N ALA A 347 5.73 -22.10 0.72
CA ALA A 347 6.17 -23.45 1.07
C ALA A 347 5.07 -24.24 1.80
N ALA A 348 4.34 -23.61 2.72
CA ALA A 348 3.21 -24.22 3.42
C ALA A 348 2.06 -24.60 2.46
N LEU A 349 1.78 -23.74 1.47
CA LEU A 349 0.79 -24.03 0.43
C LEU A 349 1.21 -25.23 -0.43
N MET A 350 2.45 -25.26 -0.90
CA MET A 350 2.98 -26.41 -1.65
C MET A 350 2.94 -27.70 -0.83
N ALA A 351 3.33 -27.65 0.44
CA ALA A 351 3.29 -28.81 1.34
C ALA A 351 1.85 -29.31 1.55
N ALA A 352 0.89 -28.40 1.73
CA ALA A 352 -0.53 -28.76 1.87
C ALA A 352 -1.10 -29.37 0.58
N GLU A 353 -0.71 -28.87 -0.59
CA GLU A 353 -1.12 -29.42 -1.89
C GLU A 353 -0.54 -30.82 -2.14
N LEU A 354 0.75 -31.03 -1.83
CA LEU A 354 1.39 -32.34 -1.93
C LEU A 354 0.76 -33.36 -0.98
N SER A 355 0.46 -32.96 0.27
CA SER A 355 -0.22 -33.82 1.23
C SER A 355 -1.62 -34.21 0.75
N ALA A 356 -2.41 -33.24 0.27
CA ALA A 356 -3.74 -33.51 -0.29
C ALA A 356 -3.69 -34.39 -1.56
N ALA A 357 -2.66 -34.24 -2.40
CA ALA A 357 -2.45 -35.10 -3.57
C ALA A 357 -2.11 -36.54 -3.17
N SER A 358 -1.25 -36.72 -2.14
CA SER A 358 -0.90 -38.06 -1.63
C SER A 358 -2.08 -38.79 -0.98
N GLN A 359 -2.96 -38.06 -0.29
CA GLN A 359 -4.19 -38.62 0.30
C GLN A 359 -5.24 -38.98 -0.76
N ASN A 360 -5.22 -38.34 -1.93
CA ASN A 360 -6.11 -38.67 -3.05
C ASN A 360 -5.56 -39.78 -3.97
N SER A 361 -4.25 -40.05 -3.94
CA SER A 361 -3.66 -41.19 -4.66
C SER A 361 -3.85 -42.52 -3.94
N GLU A 362 -4.08 -42.51 -2.61
CA GLU A 362 -4.52 -43.70 -1.87
C GLU A 362 -6.01 -43.97 -2.16
N THR A 363 -6.32 -44.41 -3.38
CA THR A 363 -7.65 -44.92 -3.69
C THR A 363 -7.84 -46.29 -3.04
N PRO A 364 -9.00 -46.59 -2.44
CA PRO A 364 -9.28 -47.91 -1.84
C PRO A 364 -9.15 -49.09 -2.83
N GLU A 365 -9.13 -48.82 -4.14
CA GLU A 365 -8.93 -49.81 -5.19
C GLU A 365 -7.48 -50.29 -5.28
N GLU A 366 -6.47 -49.43 -5.09
CA GLU A 366 -5.05 -49.85 -5.09
C GLU A 366 -4.68 -50.66 -3.84
N GLU A 367 -5.19 -50.31 -2.65
CA GLU A 367 -5.03 -51.14 -1.45
C GLU A 367 -5.78 -52.48 -1.57
N ALA A 368 -6.91 -52.52 -2.28
CA ALA A 368 -7.67 -53.74 -2.50
C ALA A 368 -7.01 -54.67 -3.54
N ASP A 369 -6.38 -54.11 -4.58
CA ASP A 369 -5.61 -54.89 -5.57
C ASP A 369 -4.31 -55.45 -4.99
N ILE A 370 -3.58 -54.65 -4.20
CA ILE A 370 -2.37 -55.13 -3.50
C ILE A 370 -2.73 -56.26 -2.52
N ARG A 371 -3.81 -56.13 -1.75
CA ARG A 371 -4.27 -57.22 -0.87
C ARG A 371 -4.80 -58.44 -1.63
N ARG A 372 -5.35 -58.27 -2.83
CA ARG A 372 -5.74 -59.39 -3.70
C ARG A 372 -4.53 -60.13 -4.24
N GLU A 373 -3.52 -59.41 -4.71
CA GLU A 373 -2.27 -60.01 -5.19
C GLU A 373 -1.51 -60.72 -4.06
N GLU A 374 -1.48 -60.15 -2.85
CA GLU A 374 -0.88 -60.83 -1.68
C GLU A 374 -1.63 -62.10 -1.28
N MET A 375 -2.97 -62.09 -1.31
CA MET A 375 -3.78 -63.30 -1.04
C MET A 375 -3.67 -64.35 -2.15
N GLU A 376 -3.54 -63.95 -3.42
CA GLU A 376 -3.32 -64.88 -4.53
C GLU A 376 -1.90 -65.47 -4.51
N PHE A 377 -0.91 -64.70 -4.04
CA PHE A 377 0.46 -65.18 -3.85
C PHE A 377 0.55 -66.21 -2.71
N GLU A 378 -0.05 -65.92 -1.55
CA GLU A 378 -0.08 -66.87 -0.41
C GLU A 378 -0.88 -68.15 -0.73
N ALA A 379 -1.94 -68.06 -1.55
CA ALA A 379 -2.70 -69.22 -1.99
C ALA A 379 -1.95 -70.10 -3.01
N SER A 380 -0.88 -69.59 -3.63
CA SER A 380 -0.04 -70.33 -4.58
C SER A 380 1.15 -71.05 -3.93
N GLU A 381 1.46 -70.74 -2.67
CA GLU A 381 2.52 -71.39 -1.87
C GLU A 381 2.02 -72.51 -0.93
N ILE A 382 0.71 -72.80 -0.92
CA ILE A 382 0.08 -73.95 -0.22
C ILE A 382 -0.34 -75.00 -1.25
#